data_AF-N9CUE7-F1
#
_entry.id   AF-N9CUE7-F1
#
_cell.length_a   1.000
_cell.length_b   1.000
_cell.length_c   1.000
_cell.angle_alpha   90.00
_cell.angle_beta   90.00
_cell.angle_gamma   90.00
#
_symmetry.space_group_name_H-M   'P 1'
#
loop_
_entity.id
_entity.type
_entity.pdbx_description
1 polymer ?
#
loop_
_entity_poly.entity_id
_entity_poly.type
_entity_poly.pdbx_seq_one_letter_code
_entity_poly.pdbx_strand_id
1 'polypeptide(L)'
;MANKPDLISLQGELFLAKMINGQPAALLSIGNTPELQLQITSESTDHFESKTGLRAKDAVLRKQTGVSVSGTLEEVTKENLAMVLSGKTLEIPEATIPEITLGAVKAGEMIDLGTRNLSDVAFKGPADAAITADKYTLDAVFGTVIFNEPITDVKWSGKAGAITRTTIATNLGEEYRFFFKGVDTYQGDKVAVTLWRLELSPETEFDLIHEDFASYSFEGECLADITKANDAELSIFGHIERFSVAA
;
A
#
# COMPACT_ATOMS: atom_id res chain seq x y z
N MET A 1 -48.88 1.41 5.93
CA MET A 1 -47.54 0.91 5.56
C MET A 1 -46.58 1.42 6.61
N ALA A 2 -45.86 0.53 7.29
CA ALA A 2 -45.01 0.91 8.41
C ALA A 2 -43.80 1.70 7.90
N ASN A 3 -43.63 2.92 8.43
CA ASN A 3 -42.50 3.81 8.23
C ASN A 3 -41.24 3.16 8.85
N LYS A 4 -40.66 2.15 8.21
CA LYS A 4 -39.34 1.68 8.58
C LYS A 4 -38.33 2.73 8.09
N PRO A 5 -37.41 3.21 8.95
CA PRO A 5 -36.38 4.13 8.50
C PRO A 5 -35.49 3.45 7.46
N ASP A 6 -35.14 4.19 6.40
CA ASP A 6 -34.15 3.76 5.41
C ASP A 6 -32.74 3.82 6.03
N LEU A 7 -32.44 2.82 6.86
CA LEU A 7 -31.13 2.61 7.45
C LEU A 7 -30.27 1.78 6.49
N ILE A 8 -28.97 2.06 6.50
CA ILE A 8 -27.97 1.34 5.70
C ILE A 8 -26.88 0.80 6.64
N SER A 9 -26.49 -0.45 6.43
CA SER A 9 -25.39 -1.07 7.16
C SER A 9 -24.53 -1.84 6.16
N LEU A 10 -23.45 -1.20 5.69
CA LEU A 10 -22.62 -1.74 4.62
C LEU A 10 -21.51 -2.63 5.17
N GLN A 11 -21.38 -3.81 4.57
CA GLN A 11 -20.21 -4.66 4.67
C GLN A 11 -19.81 -5.08 3.27
N GLY A 12 -18.52 -5.18 2.98
CA GLY A 12 -18.09 -5.48 1.62
C GLY A 12 -16.62 -5.74 1.47
N GLU A 13 -16.24 -5.97 0.21
CA GLU A 13 -14.87 -6.26 -0.19
C GLU A 13 -14.40 -5.18 -1.17
N LEU A 14 -13.18 -4.69 -0.94
CA LEU A 14 -12.52 -3.70 -1.76
C LEU A 14 -11.66 -4.38 -2.82
N PHE A 15 -11.80 -3.93 -4.06
CA PHE A 15 -10.97 -4.31 -5.19
C PHE A 15 -10.29 -3.08 -5.80
N LEU A 16 -9.03 -3.25 -6.19
CA LEU A 16 -8.30 -2.25 -6.97
C LEU A 16 -7.73 -2.88 -8.24
N ALA A 17 -7.75 -2.14 -9.33
CA ALA A 17 -7.11 -2.53 -10.58
C ALA A 17 -6.16 -1.44 -11.04
N LYS A 18 -4.88 -1.78 -11.21
CA LYS A 18 -3.90 -0.83 -11.74
C LYS A 18 -4.32 -0.34 -13.13
N MET A 19 -4.26 0.97 -13.36
CA MET A 19 -4.54 1.57 -14.67
C MET A 19 -3.30 1.44 -15.56
N ILE A 20 -3.45 0.78 -16.71
CA ILE A 20 -2.39 0.61 -17.71
C ILE A 20 -2.90 1.20 -19.02
N ASN A 21 -2.23 2.21 -19.55
CA ASN A 21 -2.64 2.91 -20.78
C ASN A 21 -4.11 3.40 -20.75
N GLY A 22 -4.58 3.87 -19.60
CA GLY A 22 -5.95 4.38 -19.42
C GLY A 22 -7.03 3.30 -19.32
N GLN A 23 -6.66 2.02 -19.20
CA GLN A 23 -7.59 0.90 -18.98
C GLN A 23 -7.26 0.17 -17.66
N PRO A 24 -8.28 -0.27 -16.90
CA PRO A 24 -8.05 -1.05 -15.69
C PRO A 24 -7.52 -2.44 -16.03
N ALA A 25 -6.50 -2.89 -15.31
CA ALA A 25 -6.03 -4.26 -15.30
C ALA A 25 -7.01 -5.19 -14.53
N ALA A 26 -6.56 -6.38 -14.15
CA ALA A 26 -7.35 -7.28 -13.31
C ALA A 26 -7.66 -6.63 -11.95
N LEU A 27 -8.91 -6.80 -11.50
CA LEU A 27 -9.33 -6.41 -10.15
C LEU A 27 -8.72 -7.36 -9.12
N LEU A 28 -7.94 -6.81 -8.21
CA LEU A 28 -7.31 -7.54 -7.11
C LEU A 28 -8.03 -7.20 -5.82
N SER A 29 -8.37 -8.22 -5.03
CA SER A 29 -8.94 -8.03 -3.69
C SER A 29 -7.86 -7.48 -2.76
N ILE A 30 -8.24 -6.47 -1.99
CA ILE A 30 -7.38 -5.81 -1.01
C ILE A 30 -7.56 -6.44 0.38
N GLY A 31 -8.33 -7.53 0.50
CA GLY A 31 -8.53 -8.22 1.77
C GLY A 31 -9.42 -7.45 2.75
N ASN A 32 -9.33 -7.79 4.03
CA ASN A 32 -10.22 -7.21 5.04
C ASN A 32 -9.97 -5.71 5.25
N THR A 33 -11.01 -4.91 4.97
CA THR A 33 -11.02 -3.44 5.10
C THR A 33 -12.07 -3.04 6.15
N PRO A 34 -11.74 -3.00 7.45
CA PRO A 34 -12.73 -2.73 8.50
C PRO A 34 -13.32 -1.31 8.43
N GLU A 35 -12.54 -0.33 8.01
CA GLU A 35 -13.00 1.05 7.80
C GLU A 35 -12.74 1.51 6.37
N LEU A 36 -13.78 2.06 5.73
CA LEU A 36 -13.70 2.60 4.38
C LEU A 36 -14.61 3.82 4.27
N GLN A 37 -14.04 4.96 3.91
CA GLN A 37 -14.72 6.23 3.81
C GLN A 37 -14.50 6.84 2.43
N LEU A 38 -15.59 7.35 1.83
CA LEU A 38 -15.55 8.22 0.65
C LEU A 38 -15.93 9.64 1.10
N GLN A 39 -15.06 10.60 0.83
CA GLN A 39 -15.25 12.00 1.18
C GLN A 39 -15.32 12.86 -0.08
N ILE A 40 -16.27 13.79 -0.12
CA ILE A 40 -16.40 14.78 -1.20
C ILE A 40 -16.13 16.15 -0.60
N THR A 41 -15.14 16.85 -1.13
CA THR A 41 -14.76 18.19 -0.69
C THR A 41 -15.11 19.21 -1.77
N SER A 42 -15.50 20.42 -1.37
CA SER A 42 -15.69 21.52 -2.33
C SER A 42 -15.16 22.82 -1.76
N GLU A 43 -14.26 23.48 -2.48
CA GLU A 43 -13.82 24.82 -2.15
C GLU A 43 -14.79 25.85 -2.71
N SER A 44 -15.23 26.79 -1.90
CA SER A 44 -16.08 27.89 -2.35
C SER A 44 -15.59 29.25 -1.86
N THR A 45 -15.79 30.28 -2.67
CA THR A 45 -15.60 31.67 -2.29
C THR A 45 -16.94 32.36 -2.26
N ASP A 46 -17.24 32.94 -1.10
CA ASP A 46 -18.46 33.70 -0.89
C ASP A 46 -18.27 35.12 -1.41
N HIS A 47 -19.23 35.58 -2.20
CA HIS A 47 -19.35 36.96 -2.59
C HIS A 47 -20.34 37.66 -1.66
N PHE A 48 -19.98 38.87 -1.25
CA PHE A 48 -20.78 39.70 -0.37
C PHE A 48 -21.12 41.00 -1.10
N GLU A 49 -22.38 41.37 -1.05
CA GLU A 49 -22.85 42.59 -1.67
C GLU A 49 -22.21 43.81 -0.98
N SER A 50 -21.82 44.80 -1.79
CA SER A 50 -21.12 46.00 -1.32
C SER A 50 -21.90 47.30 -1.58
N LYS A 51 -23.20 47.21 -1.90
CA LYS A 51 -24.04 48.35 -2.30
C LYS A 51 -24.98 48.81 -1.18
N THR A 52 -25.56 47.90 -0.41
CA THR A 52 -26.58 48.24 0.60
C THR A 52 -25.98 48.53 1.97
N GLY A 53 -24.69 48.26 2.15
CA GLY A 53 -23.99 48.43 3.43
C GLY A 53 -24.34 47.35 4.47
N LEU A 54 -25.17 46.37 4.10
CA LEU A 54 -25.58 45.27 4.96
C LEU A 54 -24.56 44.12 4.97
N ARG A 55 -23.57 44.15 4.07
CA ARG A 55 -22.52 43.11 3.90
C ARG A 55 -23.13 41.71 3.83
N ALA A 56 -24.28 41.61 3.18
CA ALA A 56 -25.01 40.35 3.05
C ALA A 56 -24.37 39.47 1.97
N LYS A 57 -24.31 38.16 2.22
CA LYS A 57 -23.87 37.17 1.23
C LYS A 57 -24.89 37.09 0.09
N ASP A 58 -24.48 37.38 -1.14
CA ASP A 58 -25.35 37.43 -2.31
C ASP A 58 -25.04 36.34 -3.35
N ALA A 59 -23.81 35.80 -3.37
CA ALA A 59 -23.44 34.69 -4.25
C ALA A 59 -22.38 33.78 -3.64
N VAL A 60 -22.32 32.54 -4.14
CA VAL A 60 -21.29 31.54 -3.80
C VAL A 60 -20.68 31.02 -5.09
N LEU A 61 -19.36 31.16 -5.24
CA LEU A 61 -18.61 30.56 -6.34
C LEU A 61 -17.93 29.28 -5.84
N ARG A 62 -18.40 28.11 -6.27
CA ARG A 62 -17.69 26.83 -6.05
C ARG A 62 -16.53 26.74 -7.04
N LYS A 63 -15.30 26.64 -6.54
CA LYS A 63 -14.04 26.66 -7.31
C LYS A 63 -13.63 25.26 -7.75
N GLN A 64 -13.50 24.36 -6.78
CA GLN A 64 -12.96 23.01 -6.99
C GLN A 64 -13.81 22.01 -6.23
N THR A 65 -13.94 20.81 -6.80
CA THR A 65 -14.58 19.66 -6.16
C THR A 65 -13.57 18.53 -6.19
N GLY A 66 -13.27 17.99 -5.02
CA GLY A 66 -12.41 16.82 -4.84
C GLY A 66 -13.22 15.65 -4.32
N VAL A 67 -12.75 14.44 -4.63
CA VAL A 67 -13.25 13.20 -4.03
C VAL A 67 -12.03 12.45 -3.51
N SER A 68 -12.04 12.09 -2.23
CA SER A 68 -10.99 11.30 -1.59
C SER A 68 -11.57 10.03 -0.99
N VAL A 69 -10.72 9.03 -0.82
CA VAL A 69 -11.03 7.78 -0.15
C VAL A 69 -9.98 7.55 0.92
N SER A 70 -10.42 7.14 2.11
CA SER A 70 -9.54 6.68 3.17
C SER A 70 -10.07 5.39 3.78
N GLY A 71 -9.19 4.59 4.37
CA GLY A 71 -9.59 3.36 5.03
C GLY A 71 -8.44 2.68 5.74
N THR A 72 -8.75 1.55 6.38
CA THR A 72 -7.76 0.72 7.08
C THR A 72 -7.80 -0.69 6.54
N LEU A 73 -6.65 -1.35 6.51
CA LEU A 73 -6.46 -2.73 6.05
C LEU A 73 -5.83 -3.57 7.15
N GLU A 74 -6.38 -4.74 7.42
CA GLU A 74 -5.84 -5.68 8.42
C GLU A 74 -5.07 -6.84 7.80
N GLU A 75 -5.22 -7.06 6.48
CA GLU A 75 -4.62 -8.22 5.80
C GLU A 75 -3.39 -7.83 4.96
N VAL A 76 -2.26 -8.48 5.24
CA VAL A 76 -1.00 -8.29 4.51
C VAL A 76 -0.87 -9.33 3.40
N THR A 77 -1.46 -9.06 2.24
CA THR A 77 -1.11 -9.77 1.00
C THR A 77 0.11 -9.11 0.33
N LYS A 78 0.79 -9.82 -0.57
CA LYS A 78 1.98 -9.28 -1.27
C LYS A 78 1.62 -8.02 -2.08
N GLU A 79 0.41 -8.00 -2.61
CA GLU A 79 -0.16 -6.95 -3.42
C GLU A 79 -0.54 -5.74 -2.55
N ASN A 80 -1.17 -5.98 -1.40
CA ASN A 80 -1.49 -4.93 -0.43
C ASN A 80 -0.24 -4.28 0.14
N LEU A 81 0.79 -5.06 0.45
CA LEU A 81 2.04 -4.52 1.00
C LEU A 81 2.74 -3.61 -0.02
N ALA A 82 2.72 -3.97 -1.31
CA ALA A 82 3.23 -3.10 -2.35
C ALA A 82 2.40 -1.83 -2.51
N MET A 83 1.10 -1.92 -2.30
CA MET A 83 0.23 -0.77 -2.39
C MET A 83 0.42 0.19 -1.22
N VAL A 84 0.41 -0.32 0.01
CA VAL A 84 0.64 0.45 1.24
C VAL A 84 2.01 1.12 1.19
N LEU A 85 3.07 0.39 0.82
CA LEU A 85 4.41 0.97 0.78
C LEU A 85 4.70 1.77 -0.50
N SER A 86 3.69 2.01 -1.36
CA SER A 86 3.86 2.65 -2.68
C SER A 86 5.05 2.07 -3.47
N GLY A 87 5.13 0.75 -3.44
CA GLY A 87 6.27 -0.06 -3.80
C GLY A 87 6.08 -0.93 -5.05
N LYS A 88 7.05 -1.81 -5.26
CA LYS A 88 6.99 -2.89 -6.24
C LYS A 88 7.37 -4.20 -5.57
N THR A 89 6.56 -5.22 -5.77
CA THR A 89 6.91 -6.60 -5.40
C THR A 89 7.82 -7.21 -6.46
N LEU A 90 8.95 -7.75 -6.02
CA LEU A 90 9.95 -8.44 -6.82
C LEU A 90 10.17 -9.84 -6.24
N GLU A 91 10.07 -10.86 -7.09
CA GLU A 91 10.51 -12.21 -6.73
C GLU A 91 11.98 -12.36 -7.11
N ILE A 92 12.81 -12.56 -6.09
CA ILE A 92 14.25 -12.78 -6.25
C ILE A 92 14.47 -14.28 -6.12
N PRO A 93 14.90 -14.98 -7.18
CA PRO A 93 15.14 -16.42 -7.12
C PRO A 93 16.35 -16.72 -6.25
N GLU A 94 16.52 -18.00 -5.91
CA GLU A 94 17.75 -18.46 -5.28
C GLU A 94 18.98 -18.11 -6.14
N ALA A 95 20.07 -17.74 -5.47
CA ALA A 95 21.29 -17.33 -6.15
C ALA A 95 22.51 -17.83 -5.38
N THR A 96 23.52 -18.30 -6.12
CA THR A 96 24.84 -18.55 -5.54
C THR A 96 25.57 -17.21 -5.44
N ILE A 97 26.03 -16.90 -4.24
CA ILE A 97 26.79 -15.69 -3.94
C ILE A 97 28.27 -16.01 -4.16
N PRO A 98 28.94 -15.35 -5.13
CA PRO A 98 30.38 -15.48 -5.30
C PRO A 98 31.11 -14.93 -4.07
N GLU A 99 32.42 -15.13 -4.00
CA GLU A 99 33.21 -14.61 -2.89
C GLU A 99 33.15 -13.07 -2.85
N ILE A 100 32.67 -12.52 -1.73
CA ILE A 100 32.56 -11.07 -1.47
C ILE A 100 33.46 -10.71 -0.29
N THR A 101 34.23 -9.64 -0.42
CA THR A 101 35.07 -9.10 0.65
C THR A 101 34.25 -8.23 1.60
N LEU A 102 34.27 -8.55 2.90
CA LEU A 102 33.76 -7.72 4.00
C LEU A 102 34.84 -6.75 4.54
N GLY A 103 36.12 -7.10 4.37
CA GLY A 103 37.24 -6.31 4.88
C GLY A 103 37.54 -6.61 6.35
N ALA A 104 38.01 -5.60 7.09
CA ALA A 104 38.36 -5.77 8.50
C ALA A 104 37.11 -5.78 9.39
N VAL A 105 36.98 -6.81 10.22
CA VAL A 105 35.89 -6.98 11.19
C VAL A 105 36.44 -6.87 12.61
N LYS A 106 35.68 -6.25 13.52
CA LYS A 106 36.03 -6.24 14.94
C LYS A 106 35.21 -7.29 15.71
N ALA A 107 35.74 -7.71 16.86
CA ALA A 107 35.02 -8.60 17.75
C ALA A 107 33.71 -7.95 18.25
N GLY A 108 32.62 -8.70 18.20
CA GLY A 108 31.30 -8.30 18.68
C GLY A 108 30.50 -7.40 17.73
N GLU A 109 31.04 -7.02 16.55
CA GLU A 109 30.29 -6.24 15.56
C GLU A 109 29.37 -7.15 14.74
N MET A 110 28.09 -6.77 14.64
CA MET A 110 27.12 -7.42 13.77
C MET A 110 27.21 -6.85 12.36
N ILE A 111 27.39 -7.73 11.38
CA ILE A 111 27.50 -7.38 9.96
C ILE A 111 26.31 -7.99 9.21
N ASP A 112 25.60 -7.17 8.42
CA ASP A 112 24.57 -7.62 7.49
C ASP A 112 25.21 -8.03 6.16
N LEU A 113 24.97 -9.28 5.74
CA LEU A 113 25.44 -9.84 4.48
C LEU A 113 24.56 -9.44 3.27
N GLY A 114 23.49 -8.68 3.50
CA GLY A 114 22.62 -8.08 2.48
C GLY A 114 21.69 -9.08 1.76
N THR A 115 21.75 -10.35 2.15
CA THR A 115 20.98 -11.47 1.61
C THR A 115 20.35 -12.26 2.76
N ARG A 116 19.30 -13.06 2.48
CA ARG A 116 18.48 -13.72 3.51
C ARG A 116 18.36 -15.21 3.19
N ASN A 117 18.00 -16.00 4.20
CA ASN A 117 17.83 -17.45 4.10
C ASN A 117 19.06 -18.13 3.45
N LEU A 118 20.21 -17.94 4.08
CA LEU A 118 21.50 -18.39 3.59
C LEU A 118 21.72 -19.89 3.85
N SER A 119 22.36 -20.55 2.89
CA SER A 119 22.87 -21.92 2.99
C SER A 119 24.31 -21.99 2.45
N ASP A 120 25.05 -23.04 2.79
CA ASP A 120 26.43 -23.25 2.35
C ASP A 120 27.38 -22.05 2.62
N VAL A 121 27.16 -21.34 3.73
CA VAL A 121 27.97 -20.14 4.08
C VAL A 121 29.37 -20.54 4.50
N ALA A 122 30.37 -19.95 3.85
CA ALA A 122 31.78 -20.13 4.18
C ALA A 122 32.47 -18.77 4.32
N PHE A 123 33.25 -18.62 5.39
CA PHE A 123 34.06 -17.44 5.67
C PHE A 123 35.55 -17.76 5.51
N LYS A 124 36.30 -16.82 4.93
CA LYS A 124 37.75 -16.90 4.77
C LYS A 124 38.39 -15.65 5.35
N GLY A 125 39.49 -15.84 6.06
CA GLY A 125 40.33 -14.80 6.61
C GLY A 125 41.50 -14.44 5.70
N PRO A 126 42.52 -13.75 6.23
CA PRO A 126 43.73 -13.41 5.51
C PRO A 126 44.41 -14.65 4.91
N ALA A 127 44.93 -14.53 3.69
CA ALA A 127 45.52 -15.63 2.92
C ALA A 127 44.55 -16.81 2.67
N ASP A 128 43.25 -16.53 2.57
CA ASP A 128 42.17 -17.49 2.31
C ASP A 128 42.06 -18.60 3.37
N ALA A 129 42.55 -18.36 4.59
CA ALA A 129 42.42 -19.28 5.71
C ALA A 129 40.94 -19.44 6.10
N ALA A 130 40.43 -20.67 6.15
CA ALA A 130 39.05 -20.92 6.55
C ALA A 130 38.79 -20.44 7.98
N ILE A 131 37.75 -19.63 8.17
CA ILE A 131 37.28 -19.22 9.49
C ILE A 131 36.31 -20.29 9.98
N THR A 132 36.65 -20.93 11.10
CA THR A 132 35.87 -22.01 11.69
C THR A 132 34.67 -21.47 12.46
N ALA A 133 33.62 -22.30 12.60
CA ALA A 133 32.32 -21.89 13.16
C ALA A 133 32.35 -21.47 14.64
N ASP A 134 33.43 -21.74 15.37
CA ASP A 134 33.67 -21.25 16.74
C ASP A 134 34.00 -19.75 16.80
N LYS A 135 34.44 -19.17 15.68
CA LYS A 135 34.91 -17.78 15.60
C LYS A 135 33.82 -16.78 15.22
N TYR A 136 32.63 -17.25 14.87
CA TYR A 136 31.51 -16.40 14.50
C TYR A 136 30.17 -16.99 14.92
N THR A 137 29.19 -16.12 15.13
CA THR A 137 27.78 -16.48 15.30
C THR A 137 27.03 -16.01 14.06
N LEU A 138 26.61 -16.96 13.22
CA LEU A 138 25.85 -16.67 12.00
C LEU A 138 24.36 -16.87 12.25
N ASP A 139 23.59 -15.83 12.00
CA ASP A 139 22.15 -15.94 11.77
C ASP A 139 21.92 -16.12 10.27
N ALA A 140 21.80 -17.39 9.85
CA ALA A 140 21.61 -17.72 8.45
C ALA A 140 20.24 -17.27 7.92
N VAL A 141 19.24 -17.08 8.80
CA VAL A 141 17.88 -16.69 8.39
C VAL A 141 17.87 -15.21 8.01
N PHE A 142 18.37 -14.35 8.90
CA PHE A 142 18.44 -12.91 8.68
C PHE A 142 19.69 -12.48 7.90
N GLY A 143 20.64 -13.39 7.68
CA GLY A 143 21.88 -13.13 6.97
C GLY A 143 22.79 -12.15 7.71
N THR A 144 22.81 -12.22 9.04
CA THR A 144 23.70 -11.41 9.87
C THR A 144 24.76 -12.29 10.52
N VAL A 145 25.96 -11.75 10.70
CA VAL A 145 27.07 -12.47 11.35
C VAL A 145 27.74 -11.59 12.40
N ILE A 146 28.05 -12.18 13.54
CA ILE A 146 28.86 -11.54 14.60
C ILE A 146 30.17 -12.31 14.71
N PHE A 147 31.30 -11.64 14.53
CA PHE A 147 32.62 -12.26 14.73
C PHE A 147 33.03 -12.17 16.20
N ASN A 148 33.50 -13.26 16.78
CA ASN A 148 33.89 -13.33 18.19
C ASN A 148 35.30 -12.77 18.44
N GLU A 149 36.09 -12.59 17.37
CA GLU A 149 37.46 -12.07 17.39
C GLU A 149 37.69 -11.09 16.23
N PRO A 150 38.64 -10.15 16.34
CA PRO A 150 38.96 -9.25 15.22
C PRO A 150 39.71 -10.00 14.12
N ILE A 151 39.31 -9.79 12.86
CA ILE A 151 39.95 -10.39 11.68
C ILE A 151 40.16 -9.29 10.64
N THR A 152 41.37 -9.19 10.09
CA THR A 152 41.80 -8.03 9.29
C THR A 152 41.30 -8.03 7.85
N ASP A 153 41.02 -9.20 7.28
CA ASP A 153 40.48 -9.35 5.93
C ASP A 153 39.57 -10.57 5.89
N VAL A 154 38.25 -10.33 5.90
CA VAL A 154 37.23 -11.37 5.83
C VAL A 154 36.58 -11.34 4.46
N LYS A 155 36.43 -12.52 3.88
CA LYS A 155 35.61 -12.79 2.71
C LYS A 155 34.55 -13.81 3.06
N TRP A 156 33.42 -13.75 2.38
CA TRP A 156 32.36 -14.73 2.55
C TRP A 156 31.79 -15.17 1.20
N SER A 157 31.22 -16.36 1.18
CA SER A 157 30.48 -16.92 0.06
C SER A 157 29.32 -17.76 0.60
N GLY A 158 28.33 -18.04 -0.24
CA GLY A 158 27.21 -18.89 0.15
C GLY A 158 26.12 -18.96 -0.92
N LYS A 159 24.95 -19.44 -0.54
CA LYS A 159 23.75 -19.45 -1.37
C LYS A 159 22.64 -18.70 -0.65
N ALA A 160 22.00 -17.78 -1.36
CA ALA A 160 20.81 -17.09 -0.88
C ALA A 160 19.56 -17.83 -1.33
N GLY A 161 18.61 -18.02 -0.41
CA GLY A 161 17.30 -18.57 -0.72
C GLY A 161 16.43 -17.58 -1.51
N ALA A 162 15.38 -18.10 -2.14
CA ALA A 162 14.41 -17.26 -2.82
C ALA A 162 13.66 -16.37 -1.83
N ILE A 163 13.46 -15.10 -2.18
CA ILE A 163 12.76 -14.11 -1.36
C ILE A 163 11.79 -13.28 -2.20
N THR A 164 10.72 -12.82 -1.57
CA THR A 164 9.86 -11.76 -2.10
C THR A 164 10.29 -10.44 -1.46
N ARG A 165 10.62 -9.44 -2.28
CA ARG A 165 10.99 -8.10 -1.83
C ARG A 165 9.96 -7.09 -2.31
N THR A 166 9.38 -6.35 -1.38
CA THR A 166 8.57 -5.18 -1.69
C THR A 166 9.43 -3.94 -1.48
N THR A 167 9.60 -3.13 -2.52
CA THR A 167 10.30 -1.84 -2.39
C THR A 167 9.42 -0.82 -1.68
N ILE A 168 10.01 0.27 -1.18
CA ILE A 168 9.29 1.34 -0.48
C ILE A 168 9.39 2.61 -1.34
N ALA A 169 8.27 3.33 -1.48
CA ALA A 169 8.17 4.64 -2.15
C ALA A 169 8.82 4.69 -3.56
N THR A 170 8.62 3.64 -4.36
CA THR A 170 9.25 3.51 -5.70
C THR A 170 8.26 3.78 -6.83
N ASN A 171 6.98 3.47 -6.64
CA ASN A 171 5.92 3.63 -7.63
C ASN A 171 4.91 4.67 -7.15
N LEU A 172 5.35 5.92 -7.05
CA LEU A 172 4.49 7.04 -6.67
C LEU A 172 3.67 7.50 -7.89
N GLY A 173 2.42 7.91 -7.65
CA GLY A 173 1.53 8.45 -8.69
C GLY A 173 0.94 7.39 -9.62
N GLU A 174 0.93 6.12 -9.22
CA GLU A 174 0.20 5.09 -9.95
C GLU A 174 -1.30 5.25 -9.72
N GLU A 175 -2.06 5.17 -10.81
CA GLU A 175 -3.51 5.27 -10.77
C GLU A 175 -4.15 3.87 -10.72
N TYR A 176 -5.22 3.75 -9.96
CA TYR A 176 -6.00 2.54 -9.77
C TYR A 176 -7.46 2.81 -10.06
N ARG A 177 -8.15 1.85 -10.67
CA ARG A 177 -9.61 1.81 -10.63
C ARG A 177 -10.04 1.23 -9.30
N PHE A 178 -10.92 1.95 -8.61
CA PHE A 178 -11.50 1.53 -7.35
C PHE A 178 -12.83 0.82 -7.59
N PHE A 179 -13.03 -0.32 -6.94
CA PHE A 179 -14.29 -1.05 -6.99
C PHE A 179 -14.63 -1.70 -5.66
N PHE A 180 -15.69 -1.23 -5.00
CA PHE A 180 -16.19 -1.80 -3.76
C PHE A 180 -17.47 -2.59 -4.01
N LYS A 181 -17.49 -3.83 -3.52
CA LYS A 181 -18.69 -4.70 -3.54
C LYS A 181 -19.28 -4.76 -2.13
N GLY A 182 -20.31 -3.96 -1.90
CA GLY A 182 -21.04 -3.89 -0.65
C GLY A 182 -22.32 -4.73 -0.63
N VAL A 183 -22.68 -5.14 0.58
CA VAL A 183 -23.97 -5.70 0.95
C VAL A 183 -24.55 -4.83 2.05
N ASP A 184 -25.75 -4.33 1.83
CA ASP A 184 -26.54 -3.72 2.89
C ASP A 184 -27.11 -4.82 3.77
N THR A 185 -26.51 -5.02 4.93
CA THR A 185 -26.91 -6.03 5.92
C THR A 185 -28.27 -5.74 6.56
N TYR A 186 -28.84 -4.55 6.36
CA TYR A 186 -30.16 -4.20 6.86
C TYR A 186 -31.29 -4.61 5.90
N GLN A 187 -31.17 -4.25 4.61
CA GLN A 187 -32.21 -4.50 3.60
C GLN A 187 -31.90 -5.70 2.67
N GLY A 188 -30.64 -6.16 2.62
CA GLY A 188 -30.16 -7.24 1.76
C GLY A 188 -29.72 -6.81 0.36
N ASP A 189 -29.93 -5.55 0.01
CA ASP A 189 -29.53 -4.96 -1.28
C ASP A 189 -28.01 -4.98 -1.45
N LYS A 190 -27.58 -4.99 -2.71
CA LYS A 190 -26.18 -4.87 -3.10
C LYS A 190 -25.86 -3.43 -3.42
N VAL A 191 -24.64 -3.04 -3.08
CA VAL A 191 -24.07 -1.73 -3.39
C VAL A 191 -22.77 -1.94 -4.15
N ALA A 192 -22.59 -1.24 -5.26
CA ALA A 192 -21.32 -1.21 -5.97
C ALA A 192 -20.84 0.24 -6.04
N VAL A 193 -19.61 0.51 -5.61
CA VAL A 193 -18.97 1.83 -5.76
C VAL A 193 -17.83 1.69 -6.73
N THR A 194 -17.84 2.47 -7.80
CA THR A 194 -16.76 2.52 -8.79
C THR A 194 -16.15 3.92 -8.80
N LEU A 195 -14.83 4.03 -8.66
CA LEU A 195 -14.08 5.26 -8.99
C LEU A 195 -13.14 5.00 -10.16
N TRP A 196 -13.06 5.96 -11.07
CA TRP A 196 -12.37 5.75 -12.36
C TRP A 196 -10.85 5.79 -12.24
N ARG A 197 -10.34 6.77 -11.49
CA ARG A 197 -8.91 7.05 -11.33
C ARG A 197 -8.64 7.44 -9.88
N LEU A 198 -8.18 6.49 -9.08
CA LEU A 198 -7.75 6.70 -7.70
C LEU A 198 -6.22 6.70 -7.68
N GLU A 199 -5.63 7.79 -7.23
CA GLU A 199 -4.21 7.88 -6.90
C GLU A 199 -4.05 7.72 -5.39
N LEU A 200 -3.26 6.75 -4.96
CA LEU A 200 -3.02 6.54 -3.53
C LEU A 200 -1.96 7.52 -3.03
N SER A 201 -2.18 8.05 -1.83
CA SER A 201 -1.22 8.91 -1.16
C SER A 201 0.04 8.12 -0.82
N PRO A 202 1.24 8.68 -1.07
CA PRO A 202 2.49 8.10 -0.58
C PRO A 202 2.67 8.29 0.94
N GLU A 203 1.86 9.15 1.56
CA GLU A 203 1.85 9.41 2.99
C GLU A 203 1.08 8.28 3.68
N THR A 204 1.77 7.17 3.91
CA THR A 204 1.23 6.00 4.61
C THR A 204 2.06 5.70 5.84
N GLU A 205 1.41 5.39 6.95
CA GLU A 205 2.07 4.95 8.17
C GLU A 205 2.01 3.42 8.26
N PHE A 206 3.18 2.80 8.48
CA PHE A 206 3.31 1.35 8.67
C PHE A 206 4.03 1.07 9.98
N ASP A 207 3.26 0.78 11.03
CA ASP A 207 3.81 0.42 12.33
C ASP A 207 4.45 -0.96 12.27
N LEU A 208 5.76 -1.02 12.52
CA LEU A 208 6.54 -2.26 12.52
C LEU A 208 6.36 -3.07 13.82
N ILE A 209 5.94 -2.42 14.91
CA ILE A 209 5.81 -3.03 16.25
C ILE A 209 4.52 -2.52 16.89
N HIS A 210 3.64 -3.43 17.28
CA HIS A 210 2.34 -3.14 17.89
C HIS A 210 1.95 -4.26 18.87
N GLU A 211 1.10 -3.96 19.86
CA GLU A 211 0.62 -4.94 20.86
C GLU A 211 -0.66 -5.67 20.44
N ASP A 212 -1.45 -5.07 19.53
CA ASP A 212 -2.71 -5.61 19.01
C ASP A 212 -2.56 -6.16 17.58
N PHE A 213 -3.66 -6.47 16.87
CA PHE A 213 -3.58 -6.77 15.43
C PHE A 213 -3.19 -5.52 14.65
N ALA A 214 -2.23 -5.67 13.74
CA ALA A 214 -1.81 -4.56 12.89
C ALA A 214 -2.96 -4.15 11.96
N SER A 215 -3.18 -2.85 11.84
CA SER A 215 -3.99 -2.26 10.79
C SER A 215 -3.17 -1.17 10.11
N TYR A 216 -3.31 -1.03 8.81
CA TYR A 216 -2.60 -0.02 8.03
C TYR A 216 -3.59 0.93 7.40
N SER A 217 -3.41 2.22 7.61
CA SER A 217 -4.22 3.24 6.95
C SER A 217 -3.76 3.44 5.51
N PHE A 218 -4.71 3.72 4.64
CA PHE A 218 -4.45 4.21 3.30
C PHE A 218 -5.35 5.40 3.02
N GLU A 219 -4.83 6.31 2.22
CA GLU A 219 -5.57 7.45 1.69
C GLU A 219 -5.33 7.53 0.19
N GLY A 220 -6.29 8.10 -0.53
CA GLY A 220 -6.15 8.34 -1.95
C GLY A 220 -7.09 9.41 -2.45
N GLU A 221 -6.68 10.06 -3.54
CA GLU A 221 -7.44 11.09 -4.23
C GLU A 221 -8.00 10.54 -5.53
N CYS A 222 -9.28 10.80 -5.79
CA CYS A 222 -9.90 10.46 -7.06
C CYS A 222 -9.66 11.58 -8.07
N LEU A 223 -8.88 11.30 -9.10
CA LEU A 223 -8.64 12.19 -10.22
C LEU A 223 -9.84 12.20 -11.17
N ALA A 224 -10.10 13.37 -11.77
CA ALA A 224 -11.18 13.51 -12.75
C ALA A 224 -10.86 12.78 -14.07
N ASP A 225 -11.78 11.97 -14.55
CA ASP A 225 -11.80 11.47 -15.92
C ASP A 225 -12.62 12.42 -16.81
N ILE A 226 -11.90 13.32 -17.50
CA ILE A 226 -12.51 14.33 -18.39
C ILE A 226 -13.28 13.72 -19.56
N THR A 227 -13.02 12.46 -19.93
CA THR A 227 -13.75 11.80 -21.02
C THR A 227 -15.23 11.57 -20.66
N LYS A 228 -15.57 11.59 -19.37
CA LYS A 228 -16.93 11.42 -18.84
C LYS A 228 -17.60 12.73 -18.44
N ALA A 229 -16.99 13.88 -18.74
CA ALA A 229 -17.50 15.18 -18.32
C ALA A 229 -18.90 15.54 -18.85
N ASN A 230 -19.30 14.95 -19.99
CA ASN A 230 -20.60 15.18 -20.60
C ASN A 230 -21.53 13.96 -20.50
N ASP A 231 -21.16 12.95 -19.71
CA ASP A 231 -22.01 11.80 -19.48
C ASP A 231 -23.19 12.22 -18.59
N ALA A 232 -24.42 11.86 -19.00
CA ALA A 232 -25.63 12.26 -18.30
C ALA A 232 -25.90 11.40 -17.05
N GLU A 233 -25.29 10.21 -16.96
CA GLU A 233 -25.55 9.22 -15.93
C GLU A 233 -24.31 9.01 -15.03
N LEU A 234 -23.11 9.31 -15.52
CA LEU A 234 -21.85 9.09 -14.81
C LEU A 234 -21.16 10.40 -14.41
N SER A 235 -20.64 10.46 -13.18
CA SER A 235 -19.75 11.54 -12.75
C SER A 235 -18.33 11.33 -13.26
N ILE A 236 -17.57 12.42 -13.41
CA ILE A 236 -16.15 12.41 -13.78
C ILE A 236 -15.25 11.68 -12.77
N PHE A 237 -15.74 11.42 -11.56
CA PHE A 237 -14.98 10.72 -10.51
C PHE A 237 -15.38 9.24 -10.37
N GLY A 238 -16.66 8.93 -10.54
CA GLY A 238 -17.19 7.60 -10.29
C GLY A 238 -18.71 7.56 -10.20
N HIS A 239 -19.23 6.48 -9.65
CA HIS A 239 -20.66 6.31 -9.36
C HIS A 239 -20.90 5.28 -8.24
N ILE A 240 -22.11 5.30 -7.69
CA ILE A 240 -22.59 4.30 -6.75
C ILE A 240 -23.89 3.70 -7.31
N GLU A 241 -23.92 2.39 -7.42
CA GLU A 241 -25.10 1.62 -7.81
C GLU A 241 -25.66 0.90 -6.59
N ARG A 242 -26.99 0.88 -6.46
CA ARG A 242 -27.69 0.05 -5.49
C ARG A 242 -28.72 -0.80 -6.23
N PHE A 243 -28.71 -2.11 -6.00
CA PHE A 243 -29.57 -3.04 -6.71
C PHE A 243 -29.94 -4.23 -5.84
N SER A 244 -31.13 -4.78 -6.07
CA SER A 244 -31.56 -6.05 -5.49
C SER A 244 -31.25 -7.19 -6.44
N VAL A 245 -30.90 -8.36 -5.89
CA VAL A 245 -30.67 -9.57 -6.69
C VAL A 245 -31.99 -10.32 -6.78
N ALA A 246 -32.50 -10.50 -7.99
CA ALA A 246 -33.64 -11.38 -8.22
C ALA A 246 -33.20 -12.84 -7.93
N ALA A 247 -33.99 -13.54 -7.12
CA ALA A 247 -33.76 -14.93 -6.75
C ALA A 247 -33.93 -15.89 -7.94
#